data_AF-A0A3D0GNJ8-F1
#
_entry.id   AF-A0A3D0GNJ8-F1
#
_cell.length_a   1.000
_cell.length_b   1.000
_cell.length_c   1.000
_cell.angle_alpha   90.00
_cell.angle_beta   90.00
_cell.angle_gamma   90.00
#
_symmetry.space_group_name_H-M   'P 1'
#
loop_
_entity.id
_entity.type
_entity.pdbx_description
1 polymer ?
#
loop_
_entity_poly.entity_id
_entity_poly.type
_entity_poly.pdbx_seq_one_letter_code
_entity_poly.pdbx_strand_id
1 'polypeptide(L)'
;MTEPTLTRQTGASSSTQSRLQRYLQMLFMRRSLSESTLLKQRAKIERERIKNGLPHCLDIFIQIDDPYSYLLLQALNQVQDKLDCEFRLHLTSGVSGNNNPEPTLLKELALKDARWVAPGYGLLFPDSEAPTQAATAAATVAVARCLESTTVKVADLLAVIQALWSGDSFSLPSEQEQQQAAQQVEAGTTRQKKMGHYA
;
A
#
# COMPACT_ATOMS: atom_id res chain seq x y z
N MET A 1 18.37 -20.87 -36.15
CA MET A 1 18.01 -19.65 -35.40
C MET A 1 16.50 -19.52 -35.49
N THR A 2 15.78 -19.82 -34.41
CA THR A 2 14.33 -19.72 -34.32
C THR A 2 13.96 -18.24 -34.14
N GLU A 3 13.05 -17.71 -34.97
CA GLU A 3 12.59 -16.33 -34.84
C GLU A 3 11.93 -16.09 -33.48
N PRO A 4 12.17 -14.93 -32.83
CA PRO A 4 11.50 -14.61 -31.59
C PRO A 4 10.00 -14.44 -31.83
N THR A 5 9.18 -15.22 -31.12
CA THR A 5 7.73 -15.11 -31.12
C THR A 5 7.30 -13.80 -30.47
N LEU A 6 7.03 -12.78 -31.29
CA LEU A 6 6.47 -11.51 -30.82
C LEU A 6 5.05 -11.72 -30.27
N THR A 7 4.91 -11.66 -28.94
CA THR A 7 3.60 -11.68 -28.28
C THR A 7 2.81 -10.43 -28.69
N ARG A 8 1.74 -10.61 -29.46
CA ARG A 8 0.87 -9.50 -29.91
C ARG A 8 0.00 -9.03 -28.74
N GLN A 9 0.30 -7.86 -28.20
CA GLN A 9 -0.55 -7.21 -27.20
C GLN A 9 -1.92 -6.87 -27.82
N THR A 10 -3.01 -7.24 -27.13
CA THR A 10 -4.38 -6.92 -27.50
C THR A 10 -4.96 -5.86 -26.55
N GLY A 11 -5.95 -5.09 -27.00
CA GLY A 11 -6.56 -4.00 -26.21
C GLY A 11 -6.09 -2.60 -26.60
N ALA A 12 -6.13 -1.64 -25.67
CA ALA A 12 -5.78 -0.23 -25.89
C ALA A 12 -4.31 0.00 -26.31
N SER A 13 -3.46 -1.03 -26.17
CA SER A 13 -2.05 -1.07 -26.55
C SER A 13 -1.76 -1.97 -27.76
N SER A 14 -2.79 -2.32 -28.57
CA SER A 14 -2.58 -3.12 -29.79
C SER A 14 -1.78 -2.35 -30.84
N SER A 15 -0.74 -2.98 -31.38
CA SER A 15 0.07 -2.46 -32.48
C SER A 15 -0.66 -2.45 -33.83
N THR A 16 -1.89 -2.96 -33.89
CA THR A 16 -2.70 -3.17 -35.10
C THR A 16 -3.95 -2.28 -35.18
N GLN A 17 -4.08 -1.24 -34.35
CA GLN A 17 -5.23 -0.33 -34.42
C GLN A 17 -5.25 0.53 -35.69
N SER A 18 -6.44 0.69 -36.30
CA SER A 18 -6.62 1.55 -37.48
C SER A 18 -6.38 3.04 -37.16
N ARG A 19 -6.03 3.84 -38.17
CA ARG A 19 -5.74 5.29 -38.01
C ARG A 19 -6.94 6.06 -37.42
N LEU A 20 -8.16 5.69 -37.81
CA LEU A 20 -9.39 6.31 -37.32
C LEU A 20 -9.66 5.97 -35.85
N GLN A 21 -9.47 4.71 -35.46
CA GLN A 21 -9.61 4.28 -34.06
C GLN A 21 -8.58 4.99 -33.17
N ARG A 22 -7.33 5.13 -33.62
CA ARG A 22 -6.31 5.90 -32.90
C ARG A 22 -6.67 7.38 -32.75
N TYR A 23 -7.25 7.98 -33.79
CA TYR A 23 -7.69 9.38 -33.72
C TYR A 23 -8.85 9.56 -32.73
N LEU A 24 -9.85 8.67 -32.75
CA LEU A 24 -10.95 8.69 -31.78
C LEU A 24 -10.47 8.44 -30.35
N GLN A 25 -9.54 7.49 -30.16
CA GLN A 25 -8.91 7.23 -28.86
C GLN A 25 -8.13 8.45 -28.37
N MET A 26 -7.40 9.15 -29.25
CA MET A 26 -6.68 10.39 -28.91
C MET A 26 -7.64 11.49 -28.47
N LEU A 27 -8.75 11.71 -29.19
CA LEU A 27 -9.74 12.71 -28.81
C LEU A 27 -10.39 12.39 -27.47
N PHE A 28 -10.73 11.11 -27.24
CA PHE A 28 -11.25 10.64 -25.97
C PHE A 28 -10.25 10.84 -24.83
N MET A 29 -8.99 10.41 -25.00
CA MET A 29 -7.93 10.58 -24.02
C MET A 29 -7.67 12.05 -23.71
N ARG A 30 -7.60 12.92 -24.73
CA ARG A 30 -7.43 14.38 -24.52
C ARG A 30 -8.54 14.98 -23.68
N ARG A 31 -9.78 14.53 -23.87
CA ARG A 31 -10.92 15.02 -23.08
C ARG A 31 -10.98 14.42 -21.69
N SER A 32 -10.69 13.13 -21.56
CA SER A 32 -10.73 12.41 -20.28
C SER A 32 -9.56 12.78 -19.37
N LEU A 33 -8.39 13.08 -19.95
CA LEU A 33 -7.18 13.49 -19.23
C LEU A 33 -7.06 15.01 -19.14
N SER A 34 -8.07 15.78 -19.60
CA SER A 34 -8.03 17.23 -19.41
C SER A 34 -8.21 17.56 -17.94
N GLU A 35 -7.39 18.49 -17.47
CA GLU A 35 -7.44 18.99 -16.09
C GLU A 35 -8.85 19.47 -15.72
N SER A 36 -9.52 20.16 -16.65
CA SER A 36 -10.88 20.66 -16.44
C SER A 36 -11.93 19.56 -16.22
N THR A 37 -11.79 18.40 -16.88
CA THR A 37 -12.68 17.26 -16.68
C THR A 37 -12.43 16.61 -15.32
N LEU A 38 -11.16 16.42 -14.95
CA LEU A 38 -10.77 15.88 -13.65
C LEU A 38 -11.25 16.77 -12.49
N LEU A 39 -11.06 18.08 -12.59
CA LEU A 39 -11.52 19.04 -11.57
C LEU A 39 -13.05 19.03 -11.43
N LYS A 40 -13.80 18.95 -12.54
CA LYS A 40 -15.26 18.84 -12.50
C LYS A 40 -15.72 17.54 -11.82
N GLN A 41 -15.06 16.43 -12.12
CA GLN A 41 -15.34 15.14 -11.47
C GLN A 41 -15.06 15.19 -9.97
N ARG A 42 -13.89 15.70 -9.56
CA ARG A 42 -13.53 15.90 -8.14
C ARG A 42 -14.55 16.78 -7.43
N ALA A 43 -14.93 17.91 -8.01
CA ALA A 43 -15.92 18.82 -7.44
C ALA A 43 -17.32 18.19 -7.35
N LYS A 44 -17.67 17.25 -8.23
CA LYS A 44 -18.94 16.50 -8.15
C LYS A 44 -18.92 15.51 -6.98
N ILE A 45 -17.86 14.71 -6.88
CA ILE A 45 -17.67 13.73 -5.80
C ILE A 45 -17.67 14.44 -4.44
N GLU A 46 -16.97 15.57 -4.34
CA GLU A 46 -16.91 16.34 -3.09
C GLU A 46 -18.27 16.92 -2.69
N ARG A 47 -19.05 17.41 -3.65
CA ARG A 47 -20.43 17.85 -3.40
C ARG A 47 -21.31 16.70 -2.92
N GLU A 48 -21.17 15.51 -3.49
CA GLU A 48 -21.91 14.32 -3.05
C GLU A 48 -21.49 13.88 -1.64
N ARG A 49 -20.19 13.92 -1.31
CA ARG A 49 -19.68 13.65 0.03
C ARG A 49 -20.27 14.59 1.07
N ILE A 50 -20.17 15.91 0.83
CA ILE A 50 -20.70 16.94 1.73
C ILE A 50 -22.21 16.78 1.90
N LYS A 51 -22.95 16.56 0.80
CA LYS A 51 -24.40 16.35 0.84
C LYS A 51 -24.79 15.15 1.70
N ASN A 52 -23.98 14.10 1.69
CA ASN A 52 -24.22 12.88 2.46
C ASN A 52 -23.61 12.91 3.87
N GLY A 53 -22.94 14.01 4.26
CA GLY A 53 -22.30 14.14 5.57
C GLY A 53 -21.18 13.12 5.82
N LEU A 54 -20.55 12.61 4.76
CA LEU A 54 -19.53 11.57 4.89
C LEU A 54 -18.16 12.18 5.25
N PRO A 55 -17.39 11.57 6.15
CA PRO A 55 -16.04 12.04 6.46
C PRO A 55 -15.10 11.85 5.26
N HIS A 56 -13.96 12.54 5.26
CA HIS A 56 -12.85 12.15 4.39
C HIS A 56 -12.24 10.85 4.91
N CYS A 57 -11.92 9.92 4.01
CA CYS A 57 -11.33 8.65 4.40
C CYS A 57 -10.07 8.37 3.57
N LEU A 58 -9.03 7.89 4.22
CA LEU A 58 -7.81 7.41 3.58
C LEU A 58 -7.68 5.91 3.83
N ASP A 59 -7.84 5.12 2.77
CA ASP A 59 -7.48 3.70 2.78
C ASP A 59 -5.95 3.57 2.65
N ILE A 60 -5.32 3.04 3.70
CA ILE A 60 -3.88 2.90 3.83
C ILE A 60 -3.55 1.41 3.88
N PHE A 61 -2.66 0.98 2.98
CA PHE A 61 -2.21 -0.41 2.90
C PHE A 61 -0.81 -0.49 3.48
N ILE A 62 -0.62 -1.39 4.45
CA ILE A 62 0.66 -1.61 5.11
C ILE A 62 1.10 -3.06 4.95
N GLN A 63 2.40 -3.25 4.78
CA GLN A 63 3.07 -4.53 4.87
C GLN A 63 3.99 -4.50 6.09
N ILE A 64 3.99 -5.57 6.89
CA ILE A 64 4.64 -5.57 8.20
C ILE A 64 6.16 -5.56 8.12
N ASP A 65 6.76 -6.29 7.18
CA ASP A 65 8.21 -6.32 6.93
C ASP A 65 8.68 -5.26 5.91
N ASP A 66 7.81 -4.32 5.53
CA ASP A 66 8.18 -3.22 4.62
C ASP A 66 8.69 -1.99 5.39
N PRO A 67 9.92 -1.53 5.14
CA PRO A 67 10.47 -0.37 5.84
C PRO A 67 9.73 0.93 5.51
N TYR A 68 9.12 1.07 4.33
CA TYR A 68 8.34 2.28 4.00
C TYR A 68 7.01 2.32 4.74
N SER A 69 6.36 1.17 4.92
CA SER A 69 5.16 1.06 5.78
C SER A 69 5.46 1.54 7.21
N TYR A 70 6.66 1.28 7.75
CA TYR A 70 7.06 1.80 9.05
C TYR A 70 7.20 3.33 9.05
N LEU A 71 7.88 3.91 8.04
CA LEU A 71 8.00 5.36 7.91
C LEU A 71 6.64 6.04 7.71
N LEU A 72 5.75 5.42 6.94
CA LEU A 72 4.40 5.91 6.72
C LEU A 72 3.62 6.01 8.03
N LEU A 73 3.65 5.00 8.89
CA LEU A 73 2.97 5.05 10.18
C LEU A 73 3.53 6.14 11.09
N GLN A 74 4.85 6.36 11.09
CA GLN A 74 5.44 7.48 11.84
C GLN A 74 4.92 8.83 11.33
N ALA A 75 4.93 9.02 10.00
CA ALA A 75 4.44 10.26 9.39
C ALA A 75 2.95 10.47 9.70
N LEU A 76 2.11 9.44 9.52
CA LEU A 76 0.68 9.49 9.84
C LEU A 76 0.45 9.84 11.31
N ASN A 77 1.21 9.27 12.23
CA ASN A 77 1.10 9.58 13.66
C ASN A 77 1.40 11.06 13.97
N GLN A 78 2.28 11.71 13.20
CA GLN A 78 2.60 13.14 13.35
C GLN A 78 1.53 14.09 12.79
N VAL A 79 0.75 13.63 11.80
CA VAL A 79 -0.21 14.48 11.07
C VAL A 79 -1.67 14.14 11.34
N GLN A 80 -1.98 13.01 11.97
CA GLN A 80 -3.36 12.54 12.20
C GLN A 80 -4.24 13.61 12.87
N ASP A 81 -3.74 14.31 13.89
CA ASP A 81 -4.51 15.34 14.61
C ASP A 81 -4.75 16.61 13.78
N LYS A 82 -4.00 16.80 12.70
CA LYS A 82 -4.11 17.94 11.78
C LYS A 82 -4.97 17.63 10.56
N LEU A 83 -5.26 16.35 10.32
CA LEU A 83 -6.02 15.89 9.17
C LEU A 83 -7.44 15.56 9.62
N ASP A 84 -8.42 16.25 9.03
CA ASP A 84 -9.84 15.92 9.20
C ASP A 84 -10.22 14.72 8.29
N CYS A 85 -9.57 13.59 8.53
CA CYS A 85 -9.68 12.37 7.74
C CYS A 85 -9.67 11.13 8.64
N GLU A 86 -10.54 10.18 8.37
CA GLU A 86 -10.52 8.85 8.95
C GLU A 86 -9.51 7.96 8.23
N PHE A 87 -8.64 7.30 8.99
CA PHE A 87 -7.68 6.34 8.44
C PHE A 87 -8.24 4.92 8.50
N ARG A 88 -8.24 4.23 7.36
CA ARG A 88 -8.64 2.82 7.23
C ARG A 88 -7.41 2.02 6.87
N LEU A 89 -6.81 1.40 7.89
CA LEU A 89 -5.57 0.63 7.76
C LEU A 89 -5.90 -0.80 7.34
N HIS A 90 -5.18 -1.31 6.35
CA HIS A 90 -5.35 -2.66 5.80
C HIS A 90 -3.99 -3.36 5.72
N LEU A 91 -3.93 -4.60 6.20
CA LEU A 91 -2.75 -5.46 6.03
C LEU A 91 -2.68 -6.02 4.61
N THR A 92 -1.48 -6.11 4.06
CA THR A 92 -1.25 -6.65 2.72
C THR A 92 -0.05 -7.60 2.66
N SER A 93 -0.06 -8.51 1.69
CA SER A 93 1.02 -9.48 1.48
C SER A 93 2.24 -8.88 0.76
N GLY A 94 2.15 -7.63 0.33
CA GLY A 94 3.19 -6.99 -0.47
C GLY A 94 3.21 -7.37 -1.95
N VAL A 95 4.23 -6.83 -2.62
CA VAL A 95 4.54 -7.06 -4.04
C VAL A 95 4.93 -8.51 -4.27
N SER A 96 4.24 -9.20 -5.18
CA SER A 96 4.52 -10.62 -5.51
C SER A 96 4.41 -10.91 -7.00
N GLY A 97 5.10 -11.95 -7.46
CA GLY A 97 5.03 -12.45 -8.84
C GLY A 97 5.99 -11.76 -9.82
N ASN A 98 5.65 -11.83 -11.11
CA ASN A 98 6.51 -11.42 -12.24
C ASN A 98 6.87 -9.93 -12.29
N ASN A 99 6.28 -9.10 -11.43
CA ASN A 99 6.59 -7.67 -11.33
C ASN A 99 7.73 -7.37 -10.33
N ASN A 100 8.33 -8.41 -9.73
CA ASN A 100 9.42 -8.29 -8.77
C ASN A 100 10.65 -9.06 -9.28
N PRO A 101 11.48 -8.44 -10.14
CA PRO A 101 12.55 -9.15 -10.84
C PRO A 101 13.67 -9.64 -9.89
N GLU A 102 13.94 -8.90 -8.81
CA GLU A 102 15.02 -9.20 -7.86
C GLU A 102 14.56 -8.92 -6.41
N PRO A 103 13.71 -9.78 -5.84
CA PRO A 103 13.03 -9.51 -4.56
C PRO A 103 13.98 -9.32 -3.38
N THR A 104 15.10 -10.03 -3.35
CA THR A 104 16.10 -9.92 -2.28
C THR A 104 16.84 -8.59 -2.33
N LEU A 105 17.38 -8.23 -3.50
CA LEU A 105 18.09 -6.97 -3.71
C LEU A 105 17.18 -5.75 -3.50
N LEU A 106 15.92 -5.85 -3.92
CA LEU A 106 14.93 -4.78 -3.69
C LEU A 106 14.61 -4.59 -2.20
N LYS A 107 14.53 -5.67 -1.42
CA LYS A 107 14.37 -5.57 0.04
C LYS A 107 15.59 -4.90 0.69
N GLU A 108 16.81 -5.31 0.34
CA GLU A 108 18.04 -4.68 0.84
C GLU A 108 18.12 -3.19 0.49
N LEU A 109 17.76 -2.85 -0.76
CA LEU A 109 17.70 -1.47 -1.21
C LEU A 109 16.66 -0.66 -0.42
N ALA A 110 15.46 -1.21 -0.21
CA ALA A 110 14.40 -0.54 0.54
C ALA A 110 14.82 -0.24 1.99
N LEU A 111 15.53 -1.17 2.65
CA LEU A 111 16.08 -0.96 3.98
C LEU A 111 17.08 0.20 3.99
N LYS A 112 18.03 0.18 3.06
CA LYS A 112 19.07 1.21 2.95
C LYS A 112 18.46 2.59 2.67
N ASP A 113 17.49 2.64 1.76
CA ASP A 113 16.83 3.89 1.38
C ASP A 113 16.01 4.45 2.55
N ALA A 114 15.20 3.63 3.20
CA ALA A 114 14.41 4.06 4.36
C ALA A 114 15.28 4.62 5.49
N ARG A 115 16.43 3.98 5.77
CA ARG A 115 17.43 4.49 6.72
C ARG A 115 17.97 5.86 6.33
N TRP A 116 18.25 6.06 5.04
CA TRP A 116 18.83 7.30 4.55
C TRP A 116 17.81 8.45 4.53
N VAL A 117 16.56 8.16 4.16
CA VAL A 117 15.50 9.14 3.97
C VAL A 117 14.87 9.57 5.30
N ALA A 118 14.75 8.68 6.29
CA ALA A 118 14.03 8.94 7.54
C ALA A 118 14.47 10.24 8.25
N PRO A 119 15.77 10.53 8.48
CA PRO A 119 16.21 11.73 9.17
C PRO A 119 15.81 13.03 8.44
N GLY A 120 15.78 13.01 7.10
CA GLY A 120 15.40 14.16 6.27
C GLY A 120 13.94 14.59 6.48
N TYR A 121 13.09 13.68 6.93
CA TYR A 121 11.69 13.94 7.27
C TYR A 121 11.43 14.01 8.78
N GLY A 122 12.48 14.02 9.61
CA GLY A 122 12.33 13.96 11.07
C GLY A 122 11.72 12.64 11.57
N LEU A 123 11.89 11.56 10.80
CA LEU A 123 11.50 10.20 11.15
C LEU A 123 12.71 9.42 11.66
N LEU A 124 12.47 8.31 12.33
CA LEU A 124 13.51 7.46 12.89
C LEU A 124 13.48 6.09 12.25
N PHE A 125 14.64 5.58 11.86
CA PHE A 125 14.79 4.20 11.39
C PHE A 125 16.01 3.58 12.07
N PRO A 126 15.86 2.43 12.75
CA PRO A 126 16.97 1.79 13.45
C PRO A 126 18.01 1.22 12.48
N ASP A 127 19.28 1.17 12.92
CA ASP A 127 20.33 0.49 12.16
C ASP A 127 20.28 -1.02 12.41
N SER A 128 19.14 -1.65 12.11
CA SER A 128 18.85 -3.06 12.34
C SER A 128 18.56 -3.79 11.03
N GLU A 129 18.94 -5.07 10.95
CA GLU A 129 18.65 -5.92 9.80
C GLU A 129 17.13 -6.11 9.59
N ALA A 130 16.77 -6.66 8.42
CA ALA A 130 15.38 -7.05 8.18
C ALA A 130 14.87 -8.00 9.27
N PRO A 131 13.62 -7.83 9.74
CA PRO A 131 13.02 -8.74 10.69
C PRO A 131 12.97 -10.17 10.16
N THR A 132 13.16 -11.14 11.05
CA THR A 132 13.03 -12.56 10.70
C THR A 132 11.58 -12.90 10.34
N GLN A 133 11.38 -13.94 9.52
CA GLN A 133 10.03 -14.38 9.15
C GLN A 133 9.15 -14.71 10.37
N ALA A 134 9.74 -15.31 11.41
CA ALA A 134 9.04 -15.62 12.65
C ALA A 134 8.61 -14.35 13.40
N ALA A 135 9.48 -13.35 13.50
CA ALA A 135 9.15 -12.07 14.12
C ALA A 135 8.08 -11.32 13.31
N THR A 136 8.20 -11.31 11.98
CA THR A 136 7.20 -10.73 11.07
C THR A 136 5.83 -11.39 11.24
N ALA A 137 5.77 -12.72 11.32
CA ALA A 137 4.51 -13.44 11.53
C ALA A 137 3.86 -13.06 12.88
N ALA A 138 4.66 -13.00 13.95
CA ALA A 138 4.17 -12.63 15.27
C ALA A 138 3.70 -11.17 15.33
N ALA A 139 4.44 -10.24 14.72
CA ALA A 139 4.05 -8.83 14.60
C ALA A 139 2.80 -8.66 13.73
N THR A 140 2.65 -9.44 12.66
CA THR A 140 1.45 -9.42 11.81
C THR A 140 0.21 -9.81 12.62
N VAL A 141 0.32 -10.83 13.46
CA VAL A 141 -0.77 -11.21 14.38
C VAL A 141 -1.05 -10.09 15.39
N ALA A 142 -0.02 -9.47 15.97
CA ALA A 142 -0.20 -8.37 16.92
C ALA A 142 -0.90 -7.16 16.28
N VAL A 143 -0.53 -6.79 15.05
CA VAL A 143 -1.21 -5.72 14.29
C VAL A 143 -2.65 -6.12 13.93
N ALA A 144 -2.88 -7.36 13.51
CA ALA A 144 -4.21 -7.86 13.20
C ALA A 144 -5.18 -7.73 14.40
N ARG A 145 -4.71 -8.06 15.61
CA ARG A 145 -5.48 -7.83 16.84
C ARG A 145 -5.76 -6.35 17.10
N CYS A 146 -4.80 -5.46 16.81
CA CYS A 146 -5.01 -4.01 16.95
C CYS A 146 -6.09 -3.50 16.00
N LEU A 147 -6.17 -4.06 14.78
CA LEU A 147 -7.16 -3.69 13.76
C LEU A 147 -8.58 -4.17 14.06
N GLU A 148 -8.75 -5.18 14.91
CA GLU A 148 -10.08 -5.67 15.35
C GLU A 148 -10.72 -4.75 16.41
N SER A 149 -9.94 -3.86 17.02
CA SER A 149 -10.44 -2.89 17.98
C SER A 149 -11.44 -1.92 17.33
N THR A 150 -12.49 -1.56 18.06
CA THR A 150 -13.49 -0.57 17.63
C THR A 150 -12.88 0.80 17.36
N THR A 151 -11.72 1.10 17.95
CA THR A 151 -10.98 2.34 17.73
C THR A 151 -9.53 2.02 17.43
N VAL A 152 -9.23 1.89 16.13
CA VAL A 152 -7.87 1.68 15.65
C VAL A 152 -7.08 2.99 15.77
N LYS A 153 -5.95 2.95 16.48
CA LYS A 153 -5.03 4.09 16.56
C LYS A 153 -3.75 3.78 15.80
N VAL A 154 -3.28 4.73 15.01
CA VAL A 154 -1.99 4.62 14.29
C VAL A 154 -0.84 4.37 15.28
N ALA A 155 -0.89 5.00 16.45
CA ALA A 155 0.10 4.85 17.51
C ALA A 155 0.27 3.39 17.98
N ASP A 156 -0.83 2.62 18.07
CA ASP A 156 -0.78 1.23 18.53
C ASP A 156 -0.07 0.34 17.51
N LEU A 157 -0.38 0.53 16.22
CA LEU A 157 0.29 -0.16 15.12
C LEU A 157 1.75 0.25 15.01
N LEU A 158 2.03 1.54 15.16
CA LEU A 158 3.38 2.08 15.12
C LEU A 158 4.25 1.46 16.22
N ALA A 159 3.72 1.30 17.44
CA ALA A 159 4.43 0.67 18.54
C ALA A 159 4.81 -0.80 18.22
N VAL A 160 3.89 -1.56 17.65
CA VAL A 160 4.14 -2.96 17.24
C VAL A 160 5.20 -3.04 16.15
N ILE A 161 5.12 -2.19 15.12
CA ILE A 161 6.09 -2.18 14.03
C ILE A 161 7.45 -1.66 14.50
N GLN A 162 7.48 -0.65 15.37
CA GLN A 162 8.72 -0.17 16.00
C GLN A 162 9.42 -1.28 16.79
N ALA A 163 8.67 -2.06 17.58
CA ALA A 163 9.21 -3.20 18.31
C ALA A 163 9.80 -4.25 17.35
N LEU A 164 9.13 -4.52 16.24
CA LEU A 164 9.63 -5.43 15.19
C LEU A 164 10.97 -4.97 14.62
N TRP A 165 11.08 -3.71 14.25
CA TRP A 165 12.33 -3.15 13.69
C TRP A 165 13.41 -2.95 14.74
N SER A 166 13.07 -2.82 16.03
CA SER A 166 14.05 -2.72 17.11
C SER A 166 14.63 -4.07 17.53
N GLY A 167 14.07 -5.17 17.02
CA GLY A 167 14.49 -6.53 17.38
C GLY A 167 13.88 -7.03 18.69
N ASP A 168 12.77 -6.43 19.14
CA ASP A 168 12.08 -6.87 20.35
C ASP A 168 11.43 -8.24 20.14
N SER A 169 11.33 -8.99 21.24
CA SER A 169 10.70 -10.31 21.23
C SER A 169 9.18 -10.22 21.21
N PHE A 170 8.54 -11.00 20.34
CA PHE A 170 7.09 -11.18 20.31
C PHE A 170 6.69 -12.52 20.93
N SER A 171 5.51 -12.55 21.56
CA SER A 171 4.89 -13.81 21.95
C SER A 171 4.60 -14.66 20.71
N LEU A 172 4.90 -15.96 20.81
CA LEU A 172 4.57 -16.91 19.75
C LEU A 172 3.04 -16.96 19.57
N PRO A 173 2.51 -16.60 18.40
CA PRO A 173 1.08 -16.64 18.16
C PRO A 173 0.61 -18.08 17.98
N SER A 174 -0.60 -18.37 18.45
CA SER A 174 -1.25 -19.67 18.21
C SER A 174 -1.59 -19.85 16.72
N GLU A 175 -1.81 -21.09 16.30
CA GLU A 175 -2.16 -21.39 14.91
C GLU A 175 -3.46 -20.71 14.47
N GLN A 176 -4.45 -20.61 15.36
CA GLN A 176 -5.72 -19.94 15.09
C GLN A 176 -5.51 -18.44 14.82
N GLU A 177 -4.67 -17.78 15.62
CA GLU A 177 -4.39 -16.36 15.46
C GLU A 177 -3.59 -16.08 14.18
N GLN A 178 -2.67 -16.97 13.82
CA GLN A 178 -1.95 -16.90 12.55
C GLN A 178 -2.91 -17.01 11.35
N GLN A 179 -3.88 -17.94 11.41
CA GLN A 179 -4.89 -18.09 10.36
C GLN A 179 -5.79 -16.86 10.24
N GLN A 180 -6.22 -16.27 11.36
CA GLN A 180 -7.02 -15.04 11.37
C GLN A 180 -6.25 -13.87 10.77
N ALA A 181 -4.98 -13.69 11.16
CA ALA A 181 -4.14 -12.64 10.61
C ALA A 181 -3.91 -12.83 9.09
N ALA A 182 -3.71 -14.07 8.64
CA ALA A 182 -3.59 -14.39 7.22
C ALA A 182 -4.86 -14.02 6.42
N GLN A 183 -6.05 -14.27 6.98
CA GLN A 183 -7.32 -13.86 6.36
C GLN A 183 -7.43 -12.33 6.23
N GLN A 184 -7.01 -11.58 7.26
CA GLN A 184 -7.00 -10.12 7.19
C GLN A 184 -6.03 -9.59 6.11
N VAL A 185 -4.84 -10.20 6.02
CA VAL A 185 -3.85 -9.89 4.98
C VAL A 185 -4.41 -10.16 3.57
N GLU A 186 -5.10 -11.30 3.39
CA GLU A 186 -5.73 -11.64 2.12
C GLU A 186 -6.86 -10.67 1.76
N ALA A 187 -7.68 -10.30 2.75
CA ALA A 187 -8.77 -9.34 2.58
C ALA A 187 -8.25 -7.95 2.17
N GLY A 188 -7.20 -7.46 2.85
CA GLY A 188 -6.57 -6.18 2.51
C GLY A 188 -5.88 -6.21 1.15
N THR A 189 -5.19 -7.30 0.81
CA THR A 189 -4.58 -7.50 -0.52
C THR A 189 -5.64 -7.52 -1.63
N THR A 190 -6.78 -8.17 -1.39
CA THR A 190 -7.91 -8.20 -2.33
C THR A 190 -8.50 -6.81 -2.52
N ARG A 191 -8.64 -6.04 -1.43
CA ARG A 191 -9.11 -4.65 -1.48
C ARG A 191 -8.15 -3.75 -2.24
N GLN A 192 -6.85 -3.86 -1.98
CA GLN A 192 -5.79 -3.11 -2.69
C GLN A 192 -5.90 -3.31 -4.20
N LYS A 193 -6.00 -4.57 -4.65
CA LYS A 193 -6.17 -4.93 -6.07
C LYS A 193 -7.48 -4.38 -6.66
N LYS A 194 -8.60 -4.48 -5.92
CA LYS A 194 -9.90 -3.97 -6.36
C LYS A 194 -9.89 -2.46 -6.60
N MET A 195 -9.09 -1.71 -5.83
CA MET A 195 -8.94 -0.26 -6.00
C MET A 195 -7.91 0.13 -7.07
N GLY A 196 -7.31 -0.85 -7.75
CA GLY A 196 -6.37 -0.61 -8.86
C GLY A 196 -4.99 -0.14 -8.40
N HIS A 197 -4.65 -0.35 -7.13
CA HIS A 197 -3.28 -0.12 -6.67
C HIS A 197 -2.39 -1.27 -7.14
N TYR A 198 -1.20 -0.93 -7.63
CA TYR A 198 -0.20 -1.91 -8.01
C TYR A 198 0.29 -2.61 -6.75
N ALA A 199 0.21 -3.94 -6.77
CA ALA A 199 1.06 -4.81 -5.96
C ALA A 199 2.29 -5.09 -6.80
#